data_AF-A0AAV4Y406-F1
#
_entry.id   AF-A0AAV4Y406-F1
#
_cell.length_a   1.000
_cell.length_b   1.000
_cell.length_c   1.000
_cell.angle_alpha   90.00
_cell.angle_beta   90.00
_cell.angle_gamma   90.00
#
_symmetry.space_group_name_H-M   'P 1'
#
loop_
_entity.id
_entity.type
_entity.pdbx_description
1 polymer ?
#
loop_
_entity_poly.entity_id
_entity_poly.type
_entity_poly.pdbx_seq_one_letter_code
_entity_poly.pdbx_strand_id
1 'polypeptide(L)'
;MGYKDFIILFIILVIRLLSVIIVRSSFVPDEYWQSLEVSHKITFGYGYLTWEWKKKIRSYIYPCMIHILFKIFPESVETIVLAPKYFQAVLSTIGDFFTYKLSCKLFGSKCGSWTLFNLLTSWFLFYCSSRNLTNMAETSFTACGLFFYPWNKRKSEGIG
;
A
#
# COMPACT_ATOMS: atom_id res chain seq x y z
N MET A 1 -5.73 5.79 -20.13
CA MET A 1 -5.72 4.47 -19.47
C MET A 1 -6.52 3.53 -20.36
N GLY A 2 -5.92 2.43 -20.83
CA GLY A 2 -6.60 1.52 -21.77
C GLY A 2 -7.49 0.50 -21.06
N TYR A 3 -8.40 -0.16 -21.79
CA TYR A 3 -9.24 -1.24 -21.24
C TYR A 3 -8.43 -2.34 -20.51
N LYS A 4 -7.27 -2.71 -21.07
CA LYS A 4 -6.34 -3.66 -20.45
C LYS A 4 -5.80 -3.19 -19.10
N ASP A 5 -5.55 -1.89 -18.94
CA ASP A 5 -5.06 -1.32 -17.68
C ASP A 5 -6.13 -1.48 -16.58
N PHE A 6 -7.41 -1.28 -16.91
CA PHE A 6 -8.52 -1.46 -15.98
C PHE A 6 -8.67 -2.92 -15.53
N ILE A 7 -8.54 -3.88 -16.45
CA ILE A 7 -8.58 -5.31 -16.09
C ILE A 7 -7.44 -5.64 -15.13
N ILE A 8 -6.21 -5.20 -15.43
CA ILE A 8 -5.05 -5.48 -14.58
C ILE A 8 -5.24 -4.86 -13.20
N LEU A 9 -5.67 -3.60 -13.13
CA LEU A 9 -5.96 -2.92 -11.87
C LEU A 9 -7.02 -3.68 -11.06
N PHE A 10 -8.10 -4.12 -11.71
CA PHE A 10 -9.16 -4.89 -11.07
C PHE A 10 -8.66 -6.24 -10.53
N ILE A 11 -7.86 -6.98 -11.31
CA ILE A 11 -7.27 -8.25 -10.86
C ILE A 11 -6.39 -8.03 -9.62
N ILE A 12 -5.51 -7.02 -9.65
CA ILE A 12 -4.67 -6.68 -8.50
C ILE A 12 -5.54 -6.33 -7.29
N LEU A 13 -6.58 -5.50 -7.48
CA LEU A 13 -7.49 -5.09 -6.42
C LEU A 13 -8.16 -6.30 -5.76
N VAL A 14 -8.73 -7.21 -6.56
CA VAL A 14 -9.37 -8.42 -6.04
C VAL A 14 -8.38 -9.24 -5.20
N ILE A 15 -7.15 -9.43 -5.68
CA ILE A 15 -6.13 -10.18 -4.95
C ILE A 15 -5.74 -9.47 -3.63
N ARG A 16 -5.62 -8.14 -3.62
CA ARG A 16 -5.30 -7.39 -2.39
C ARG A 16 -6.49 -7.32 -1.42
N LEU A 17 -7.73 -7.33 -1.90
CA LEU A 17 -8.89 -7.44 -1.03
C LEU A 17 -9.01 -8.85 -0.42
N LEU A 18 -8.65 -9.89 -1.18
CA LEU A 18 -8.58 -11.25 -0.65
C LEU A 18 -7.55 -11.38 0.48
N SER A 19 -6.43 -10.64 0.42
CA SER A 19 -5.47 -10.66 1.53
C SER A 19 -6.03 -10.07 2.82
N VAL A 20 -6.95 -9.09 2.76
CA VAL A 20 -7.66 -8.59 3.96
C VAL A 20 -8.52 -9.67 4.61
N ILE A 21 -9.16 -10.51 3.80
CA ILE A 21 -10.09 -11.55 4.27
C ILE A 21 -9.32 -12.77 4.81
N ILE A 22 -8.28 -13.19 4.10
CA ILE A 22 -7.50 -14.40 4.41
C ILE A 22 -6.51 -14.16 5.55
N VAL A 23 -5.84 -12.99 5.57
CA VAL A 23 -4.81 -12.69 6.56
C VAL A 23 -5.46 -12.17 7.85
N ARG A 24 -5.69 -13.09 8.79
CA ARG A 24 -6.30 -12.79 10.11
C ARG A 24 -5.29 -12.72 11.26
N SER A 25 -4.03 -13.06 11.03
CA SER A 25 -2.97 -13.05 12.05
C SER A 25 -2.33 -11.68 12.24
N SER A 26 -1.65 -11.49 13.36
CA SER A 26 -0.72 -10.36 13.61
C SER A 26 0.70 -10.74 13.18
N PHE A 27 1.48 -9.78 12.65
CA PHE A 27 2.88 -10.00 12.27
C PHE A 27 3.84 -9.23 13.16
N VAL A 28 3.71 -7.90 13.22
CA VAL A 28 4.61 -7.03 13.97
C VAL A 28 3.84 -6.01 14.82
N PRO A 29 4.39 -5.58 15.97
CA PRO A 29 3.74 -4.60 16.83
C PRO A 29 3.50 -3.25 16.13
N ASP A 30 4.33 -2.89 15.15
CA ASP A 30 4.20 -1.65 14.38
C ASP A 30 2.86 -1.50 13.67
N GLU A 31 2.18 -2.60 13.32
CA GLU A 31 0.84 -2.58 12.72
C GLU A 31 -0.20 -1.88 13.59
N TYR A 32 0.02 -1.88 14.91
CA TYR A 32 -0.88 -1.29 15.89
C TYR A 32 -0.26 -0.04 16.48
N TRP A 33 0.97 -0.13 16.97
CA TRP A 33 1.61 0.91 17.80
C TRP A 33 2.23 2.07 17.00
N GLN A 34 2.45 1.91 15.69
CA GLN A 34 2.95 2.99 14.82
C GLN A 34 1.88 3.58 13.91
N SER A 35 0.67 2.99 13.87
CA SER A 35 -0.38 3.43 12.95
C SER A 35 -1.74 3.50 13.65
N LEU A 36 -2.35 2.36 13.95
CA LEU A 36 -3.73 2.30 14.46
C LEU A 36 -3.92 3.04 15.79
N GLU A 37 -3.10 2.72 16.80
CA GLU A 37 -3.23 3.28 18.15
C GLU A 37 -2.98 4.80 18.16
N VAL A 38 -2.01 5.25 17.35
CA VAL A 38 -1.69 6.67 17.19
C VAL A 38 -2.85 7.40 16.55
N SER A 39 -3.42 6.83 15.49
CA SER A 39 -4.58 7.39 14.78
C SER A 39 -5.80 7.43 15.68
N HIS A 40 -6.04 6.34 16.42
CA HIS A 40 -7.12 6.23 17.39
C HIS A 40 -7.01 7.30 18.48
N LYS A 41 -5.82 7.50 19.06
CA LYS A 41 -5.57 8.55 20.07
C LYS A 41 -5.84 9.95 19.52
N ILE A 42 -5.47 10.22 18.27
CA ILE A 42 -5.74 11.51 17.60
C ILE A 42 -7.24 11.69 17.35
N THR A 43 -7.97 10.63 16.97
CA THR A 43 -9.41 10.71 16.68
C THR A 43 -10.27 10.83 17.93
N PHE A 44 -10.08 9.93 18.89
CA PHE A 44 -11.01 9.75 20.02
C PHE A 44 -10.48 10.34 21.33
N GLY A 45 -9.23 10.81 21.36
CA GLY A 45 -8.63 11.45 22.53
C GLY A 45 -8.13 10.49 23.61
N TYR A 46 -8.42 9.20 23.53
CA TYR A 46 -7.97 8.17 24.47
C TYR A 46 -7.11 7.08 23.80
N GLY A 47 -6.39 6.29 24.61
CA GLY A 47 -5.36 5.36 24.16
C GLY A 47 -3.95 5.76 24.59
N TYR A 48 -2.96 4.98 24.17
CA TYR A 48 -1.57 5.05 24.59
C TYR A 48 -0.61 5.40 23.45
N LEU A 49 0.28 6.37 23.69
CA LEU A 49 1.36 6.70 22.76
C LEU A 49 2.68 6.13 23.28
N THR A 50 3.41 5.42 22.41
CA THR A 50 4.78 4.97 22.71
C THR A 50 5.71 6.17 22.89
N TRP A 51 6.89 5.92 23.46
CA TRP A 51 7.86 6.96 23.77
C TRP A 51 8.31 7.76 22.54
N GLU A 52 8.33 7.13 21.35
CA GLU A 52 8.73 7.76 20.09
C GLU A 52 7.77 8.89 19.69
N TRP A 53 6.46 8.65 19.84
CA TRP A 53 5.41 9.65 19.58
C TRP A 53 5.43 10.75 20.63
N LYS A 54 5.70 10.42 21.90
CA LYS A 54 5.91 11.43 22.95
C LYS A 54 7.11 12.33 22.65
N LYS A 55 8.16 11.78 22.07
CA LYS A 55 9.36 12.51 21.62
C LYS A 55 9.22 13.14 20.22
N LYS A 56 8.09 12.91 19.52
CA LYS A 56 7.78 13.45 18.19
C LYS A 56 8.86 13.17 17.13
N ILE A 57 9.48 11.99 17.19
CA ILE A 57 10.54 11.60 16.23
C ILE A 57 10.00 10.88 14.99
N ARG A 58 8.71 10.55 14.96
CA ARG A 58 8.04 9.87 13.84
C ARG A 58 7.15 10.84 13.06
N SER A 59 7.02 10.60 11.77
CA SER A 59 6.11 11.34 10.90
C SER A 59 4.66 10.94 11.16
N TYR A 60 3.78 11.93 11.31
CA TYR A 60 2.35 11.72 11.50
C TYR A 60 1.58 11.52 10.19
N ILE A 61 2.23 11.61 9.03
CA ILE A 61 1.55 11.56 7.72
C ILE A 61 0.69 10.29 7.59
N TYR A 62 1.28 9.11 7.83
CA TYR A 62 0.56 7.85 7.69
C TYR A 62 -0.56 7.66 8.73
N PRO A 63 -0.33 7.87 10.05
CA PRO A 63 -1.42 7.88 11.03
C PRO A 63 -2.51 8.91 10.72
N CYS A 64 -2.18 10.09 10.21
CA CYS A 64 -3.18 11.09 9.85
C CYS A 64 -4.11 10.62 8.72
N MET A 65 -3.62 9.82 7.77
CA MET A 65 -4.47 9.21 6.73
C MET A 65 -5.50 8.26 7.35
N ILE A 66 -5.10 7.45 8.33
CA ILE A 66 -5.99 6.53 9.06
C ILE A 66 -6.95 7.30 9.98
N HIS A 67 -6.50 8.37 10.64
CA HIS A 67 -7.33 9.27 11.43
C HIS A 67 -8.52 9.81 10.61
N ILE A 68 -8.27 10.23 9.37
CA ILE A 68 -9.32 10.71 8.46
C ILE A 68 -10.37 9.60 8.22
N LEU A 69 -9.94 8.35 8.04
CA LEU A 69 -10.88 7.22 7.90
C LEU A 69 -11.74 7.06 9.16
N PHE A 70 -11.14 7.11 10.35
CA PHE A 70 -11.88 6.98 11.61
C PHE A 70 -12.87 8.13 11.85
N LYS A 71 -12.67 9.30 11.25
CA LYS A 71 -13.67 10.39 11.30
C LYS A 71 -14.85 10.18 10.36
N ILE A 72 -14.67 9.44 9.28
CA ILE A 72 -15.71 9.21 8.27
C ILE A 72 -16.64 8.07 8.71
N PHE A 73 -16.08 7.06 9.37
CA PHE A 73 -16.81 5.86 9.77
C PHE A 73 -17.19 5.88 11.26
N PRO A 74 -18.25 5.16 11.67
CA PRO A 74 -18.64 5.09 13.07
C PRO A 74 -17.58 4.41 13.94
N GLU A 75 -17.52 4.80 15.21
CA GLU A 75 -16.65 4.18 16.22
C GLU A 75 -17.16 2.78 16.56
N SER A 76 -16.70 1.79 15.79
CA SER A 76 -16.96 0.38 16.03
C SER A 76 -15.65 -0.41 15.96
N VAL A 77 -15.57 -1.53 16.69
CA VAL A 77 -14.40 -2.42 16.67
C VAL A 77 -14.12 -2.91 15.25
N GLU A 78 -15.17 -3.25 14.52
CA GLU A 78 -15.09 -3.72 13.14
C GLU A 78 -14.49 -2.65 12.23
N THR A 79 -14.98 -1.41 12.32
CA THR A 79 -14.46 -0.28 11.56
C THR A 79 -12.99 -0.01 11.86
N ILE A 80 -12.63 0.05 13.15
CA ILE A 80 -11.26 0.39 13.58
C ILE A 80 -10.25 -0.65 13.05
N VAL A 81 -10.66 -1.92 12.98
CA VAL A 81 -9.79 -3.00 12.49
C VAL A 81 -9.80 -3.13 10.96
N LEU A 82 -10.97 -3.07 10.33
CA LEU A 82 -11.12 -3.41 8.91
C LEU A 82 -10.89 -2.21 7.99
N ALA A 83 -11.38 -1.02 8.32
CA ALA A 83 -11.28 0.13 7.42
C ALA A 83 -9.82 0.47 7.05
N PRO A 84 -8.86 0.49 8.00
CA PRO A 84 -7.46 0.74 7.67
C PRO A 84 -6.85 -0.36 6.80
N LYS A 85 -7.23 -1.63 7.02
CA LYS A 85 -6.75 -2.77 6.21
C LYS A 85 -7.23 -2.68 4.76
N TYR A 86 -8.49 -2.33 4.55
CA TYR A 86 -9.03 -2.10 3.20
C TYR A 86 -8.36 -0.92 2.53
N PHE A 87 -8.16 0.18 3.25
CA PHE A 87 -7.42 1.33 2.75
C PHE A 87 -5.99 0.97 2.34
N GLN A 88 -5.28 0.21 3.17
CA GLN A 88 -3.92 -0.23 2.90
C GLN A 88 -3.84 -1.22 1.72
N ALA A 89 -4.84 -2.08 1.56
CA ALA A 89 -4.95 -2.94 0.39
C ALA A 89 -5.13 -2.12 -0.90
N VAL A 90 -5.96 -1.07 -0.87
CA VAL A 90 -6.13 -0.14 -2.01
C VAL A 90 -4.83 0.60 -2.33
N LEU A 91 -4.12 1.11 -1.32
CA LEU A 91 -2.80 1.74 -1.53
C LEU A 91 -1.82 0.76 -2.18
N SER A 92 -1.76 -0.47 -1.68
CA SER A 92 -0.89 -1.52 -2.24
C SER A 92 -1.27 -1.86 -3.68
N THR A 93 -2.57 -1.89 -4.01
CA THR A 93 -3.04 -2.06 -5.39
C THR A 93 -2.54 -0.96 -6.32
N ILE A 94 -2.59 0.30 -5.86
CA ILE A 94 -2.06 1.43 -6.62
C ILE A 94 -0.55 1.27 -6.82
N GLY A 95 0.19 0.93 -5.77
CA GLY A 95 1.63 0.68 -5.81
C GLY A 95 2.02 -0.43 -6.80
N ASP A 96 1.35 -1.57 -6.74
CA ASP A 96 1.58 -2.71 -7.64
C ASP A 96 1.27 -2.36 -9.09
N PHE A 97 0.16 -1.65 -9.33
CA PHE A 97 -0.22 -1.21 -10.67
C PHE A 97 0.83 -0.27 -11.27
N PHE A 98 1.30 0.72 -10.51
CA PHE A 98 2.35 1.61 -11.00
C PHE A 98 3.70 0.93 -11.13
N THR A 99 4.01 -0.08 -10.30
CA THR A 99 5.21 -0.93 -10.47
C THR A 99 5.15 -1.71 -11.78
N TYR A 100 3.99 -2.28 -12.10
CA TYR A 100 3.74 -2.92 -13.40
C TYR A 100 3.91 -1.91 -14.56
N LYS A 101 3.29 -0.73 -14.48
CA LYS A 101 3.39 0.29 -15.53
C LYS A 101 4.81 0.83 -15.68
N LEU A 102 5.56 0.96 -14.59
CA LEU A 102 6.96 1.36 -14.58
C LEU A 102 7.82 0.31 -15.30
N SER A 103 7.62 -0.98 -14.99
CA SER A 103 8.32 -2.07 -15.68
C SER A 103 8.02 -2.08 -17.19
N CYS A 104 6.75 -1.91 -17.57
CA CYS A 104 6.35 -1.72 -18.97
C CYS A 104 7.05 -0.51 -19.62
N LYS A 105 7.15 0.61 -18.91
CA LYS A 105 7.76 1.87 -19.40
C LYS A 105 9.27 1.74 -19.60
N LEU A 106 9.97 1.01 -18.73
CA LEU A 106 11.43 0.89 -18.75
C LEU A 106 11.95 -0.28 -19.58
N PHE A 107 11.26 -1.42 -19.55
CA PHE A 107 11.78 -2.69 -20.08
C PHE A 107 10.81 -3.36 -21.08
N GLY A 108 9.70 -2.70 -21.40
CA GLY A 108 8.71 -3.19 -22.36
C GLY A 108 7.66 -4.14 -21.76
N SER A 109 6.67 -4.49 -22.59
CA SER A 109 5.46 -5.18 -22.12
C SER A 109 5.71 -6.59 -21.57
N LYS A 110 6.70 -7.32 -22.10
CA LYS A 110 7.01 -8.69 -21.66
C LYS A 110 7.55 -8.70 -20.23
N CYS A 111 8.47 -7.79 -19.92
CA CYS A 111 8.99 -7.59 -18.56
C CYS A 111 7.88 -7.15 -17.61
N GLY A 112 6.99 -6.25 -18.05
CA GLY A 112 5.80 -5.87 -17.29
C GLY A 112 4.94 -7.06 -16.87
N SER A 113 4.62 -7.98 -17.79
CA SER A 113 3.84 -9.18 -17.48
C SER A 113 4.52 -10.07 -16.43
N TRP A 114 5.85 -10.25 -16.52
CA TRP A 114 6.61 -10.99 -15.51
C TRP A 114 6.65 -10.28 -14.16
N THR A 115 6.77 -8.95 -14.14
CA THR A 115 6.67 -8.15 -12.91
C THR A 115 5.30 -8.35 -12.27
N LEU A 116 4.22 -8.28 -13.04
CA LEU A 116 2.87 -8.49 -12.54
C LEU A 116 2.71 -9.91 -11.96
N PHE A 117 3.18 -10.94 -12.67
CA PHE A 117 3.16 -12.32 -12.19
C PHE A 117 3.90 -12.45 -10.85
N ASN A 118 5.09 -11.86 -10.72
CA ASN A 118 5.87 -11.90 -9.49
C ASN A 118 5.19 -11.15 -8.33
N LEU A 119 4.60 -9.98 -8.59
CA LEU A 119 3.87 -9.21 -7.57
C LEU A 119 2.65 -9.97 -7.04
N LEU A 120 1.93 -10.67 -7.93
CA LEU A 120 0.70 -11.40 -7.57
C LEU A 120 0.99 -12.75 -6.91
N THR A 121 2.09 -13.42 -7.25
CA THR A 121 2.46 -14.73 -6.69
C THR A 121 3.37 -14.64 -5.47
N SER A 122 3.95 -13.47 -5.18
CA SER A 122 4.74 -13.26 -3.96
C SER A 122 3.89 -13.40 -2.70
N TRP A 123 4.10 -14.51 -1.98
CA TRP A 123 3.39 -14.82 -0.74
C TRP A 123 3.57 -13.72 0.32
N PHE A 124 4.77 -13.13 0.39
CA PHE A 124 5.09 -12.12 1.39
C PHE A 124 4.41 -10.78 1.07
N LEU A 125 4.38 -10.36 -0.21
CA LEU A 125 3.62 -9.17 -0.60
C LEU A 125 2.12 -9.38 -0.38
N PHE A 126 1.60 -10.58 -0.67
CA PHE A 126 0.23 -10.93 -0.34
C PHE A 126 -0.03 -10.79 1.17
N TYR A 127 0.86 -11.35 1.99
CA TYR A 127 0.77 -11.30 3.46
C TYR A 127 0.87 -9.90 4.07
N CYS A 128 1.71 -9.01 3.51
CA CYS A 128 1.93 -7.66 4.03
C CYS A 128 0.99 -6.59 3.44
N SER A 129 0.43 -6.80 2.26
CA SER A 129 -0.37 -5.80 1.53
C SER A 129 -1.59 -5.24 2.25
N SER A 130 -2.20 -6.03 3.14
CA SER A 130 -3.37 -5.63 3.94
C SER A 130 -3.00 -5.11 5.33
N ARG A 131 -1.72 -5.15 5.71
CA ARG A 131 -1.25 -4.77 7.06
C ARG A 131 -0.87 -3.30 7.11
N ASN A 132 -1.28 -2.62 8.18
CA ASN A 132 -1.13 -1.16 8.35
C ASN A 132 0.31 -0.74 8.68
N LEU A 133 1.23 -1.04 7.77
CA LEU A 133 2.65 -0.76 7.84
C LEU A 133 2.97 0.45 6.97
N THR A 134 3.63 1.44 7.57
CA THR A 134 4.09 2.64 6.84
C THR A 134 4.97 2.26 5.64
N ASN A 135 5.81 1.24 5.79
CA ASN A 135 6.69 0.75 4.72
C ASN A 135 5.92 0.31 3.46
N MET A 136 4.71 -0.25 3.62
CA MET A 136 3.88 -0.67 2.48
C MET A 136 3.27 0.54 1.77
N ALA A 137 2.86 1.55 2.52
CA ALA A 137 2.42 2.82 1.95
C ALA A 137 3.57 3.55 1.24
N GLU A 138 4.75 3.62 1.86
CA GLU A 138 5.97 4.19 1.26
C GLU A 138 6.36 3.50 -0.04
N THR A 139 6.30 2.16 -0.07
CA THR A 139 6.54 1.37 -1.29
C THR A 139 5.57 1.78 -2.40
N SER A 140 4.29 1.95 -2.06
CA SER A 140 3.25 2.32 -3.02
C SER A 140 3.45 3.73 -3.59
N PHE A 141 3.75 4.70 -2.72
CA PHE A 141 4.04 6.08 -3.15
C PHE A 141 5.34 6.17 -3.93
N THR A 142 6.36 5.41 -3.54
CA THR A 142 7.64 5.34 -4.26
C THR A 142 7.43 4.78 -5.66
N ALA A 143 6.64 3.71 -5.82
CA ALA A 143 6.30 3.16 -7.13
C ALA A 143 5.60 4.20 -8.02
N CYS A 144 4.66 4.97 -7.47
CA CYS A 144 4.02 6.09 -8.17
C CYS A 144 5.04 7.15 -8.60
N GLY A 145 5.89 7.60 -7.67
CA GLY A 145 6.92 8.61 -7.94
C GLY A 145 7.89 8.18 -9.02
N LEU A 146 8.39 6.94 -8.94
CA LEU A 146 9.27 6.37 -9.95
C LEU A 146 8.56 6.25 -11.31
N PHE A 147 7.27 5.91 -11.36
CA PHE A 147 6.55 5.89 -12.63
C PHE A 147 6.50 7.27 -13.30
N PHE A 148 6.21 8.33 -12.53
CA PHE A 148 6.13 9.70 -13.03
C PHE A 148 7.49 10.35 -13.28
N TYR A 149 8.57 9.79 -12.72
CA TYR A 149 9.92 10.26 -12.99
C TYR A 149 10.23 10.25 -14.51
N PRO A 150 10.84 11.33 -15.04
CA PRO A 150 11.19 11.45 -16.46
C PRO A 150 12.45 10.62 -16.77
N TRP A 151 12.28 9.30 -16.86
CA TRP A 151 13.35 8.41 -17.28
C TRP A 151 13.81 8.74 -18.70
N ASN A 152 15.11 8.98 -18.87
CA ASN A 152 15.71 9.14 -20.18
C ASN A 152 15.54 7.83 -20.96
N LYS A 153 14.83 7.88 -22.09
CA LYS A 153 14.84 6.78 -23.05
C LYS A 153 16.26 6.68 -23.59
N ARG A 154 17.03 5.68 -23.14
CA ARG A 154 18.23 5.31 -23.88
C ARG A 154 17.76 4.98 -25.29
N LYS A 155 18.34 5.66 -26.30
CA LYS A 155 18.21 5.21 -27.70
C LYS A 155 18.65 3.75 -27.67
N SER A 156 17.74 2.82 -27.95
CA SER A 156 18.13 1.47 -28.32
C SER A 156 18.83 1.60 -29.66
N GLU A 157 20.13 1.85 -29.63
CA GLU A 157 20.98 1.59 -30.79
C GLU A 157 20.80 0.10 -31.11
N GLY A 158 20.38 -0.15 -32.35
CA GLY A 158 19.96 -1.46 -32.81
C GLY A 158 21.08 -2.47 -32.63
N ILE A 159 20.73 -3.61 -32.07
CA ILE A 159 21.39 -4.87 -32.41
C ILE A 159 20.31 -5.64 -33.18
N GLY A 160 20.25 -5.34 -34.48
CA GLY A 160 19.66 -6.22 -35.48
C GLY A 160 20.62 -7.34 -35.83
#